data_AF-X0T609-F1
#
_entry.id   AF-X0T609-F1
#
_cell.length_a   1.000
_cell.length_b   1.000
_cell.length_c   1.000
_cell.angle_alpha   90.00
_cell.angle_beta   90.00
_cell.angle_gamma   90.00
#
_symmetry.space_group_name_H-M   'P 1'
#
loop_
_entity.id
_entity.type
_entity.pdbx_description
1 polymer ?
#
loop_
_entity_poly.entity_id
_entity_poly.type
_entity_poly.pdbx_seq_one_letter_code
_entity_poly.pdbx_strand_id
1 'polypeptide(L)'
;WLKTTFTGILGDDITQYATDRGAIHLGQIRDMTKRLADLFIEVFDHYSDVPIDEIVEDLLTNARYEAALNADDYSLDATAFIMPKWTEQNASLLDAAAQLAKMVGWVFEADDDGICALHDLEWTTQTGEETYLADRDLLGWAPSVSGINLRNRIAVRSRDARSRDISVTVEDPESIARYGPRLFTIFEPTMRSAPLARQLAN
;
A
#
# COMPACT_ATOMS: atom_id res chain seq x y z
N TRP A 1 18.86 24.89 12.00
CA TRP A 1 18.16 23.68 12.43
C TRP A 1 18.37 22.65 11.33
N LEU A 2 18.99 21.52 11.62
CA LEU A 2 19.13 20.42 10.67
C LEU A 2 17.82 19.64 10.71
N LYS A 3 17.15 19.46 9.56
CA LYS A 3 15.95 18.62 9.44
C LYS A 3 16.42 17.20 9.11
N THR A 4 15.88 16.19 9.79
CA THR A 4 16.07 14.79 9.40
C THR A 4 15.47 14.60 8.01
N THR A 5 16.24 14.02 7.09
CA THR A 5 15.77 13.75 5.72
C THR A 5 15.60 12.27 5.43
N PHE A 6 16.01 11.41 6.37
CA PHE A 6 15.99 9.97 6.22
C PHE A 6 16.36 9.29 7.55
N THR A 7 15.58 8.28 7.94
CA THR A 7 15.89 7.37 9.05
C THR A 7 15.77 5.93 8.57
N GLY A 8 16.75 5.09 8.92
CA GLY A 8 16.78 3.73 8.39
C GLY A 8 17.91 2.88 8.93
N ILE A 9 18.06 1.71 8.32
CA ILE A 9 19.00 0.66 8.72
C ILE A 9 20.13 0.58 7.70
N LEU A 10 21.36 0.56 8.22
CA LEU A 10 22.56 0.22 7.45
C LEU A 10 22.53 -1.28 7.14
N GLY A 11 22.47 -1.59 5.85
CA GLY A 11 22.65 -2.93 5.31
C GLY A 11 24.11 -3.25 5.05
N ASP A 12 24.34 -4.12 4.07
CA ASP A 12 25.69 -4.58 3.71
C ASP A 12 26.56 -3.44 3.15
N ASP A 13 27.85 -3.44 3.52
CA ASP A 13 28.86 -2.59 2.90
C ASP A 13 29.42 -3.30 1.66
N ILE A 14 29.17 -2.72 0.49
CA ILE A 14 29.75 -3.20 -0.76
C ILE A 14 31.08 -2.47 -0.96
N THR A 15 32.18 -3.17 -0.69
CA THR A 15 33.52 -2.67 -1.03
C THR A 15 33.93 -3.14 -2.42
N GLN A 16 34.09 -2.19 -3.34
CA GLN A 16 34.66 -2.45 -4.66
C GLN A 16 36.09 -1.89 -4.73
N TYR A 17 37.07 -2.77 -4.96
CA TYR A 17 38.46 -2.37 -5.19
C TYR A 17 38.68 -2.16 -6.69
N ALA A 18 38.89 -0.91 -7.10
CA ALA A 18 39.39 -0.61 -8.43
C ALA A 18 40.92 -0.55 -8.37
N THR A 19 41.58 -1.34 -9.24
CA THR A 19 43.04 -1.53 -9.28
C THR A 19 43.85 -0.23 -9.43
N ASP A 20 43.21 0.86 -9.86
CA ASP A 20 43.80 2.16 -10.18
C ASP A 20 43.16 3.36 -9.43
N ARG A 21 42.06 3.16 -8.68
CA ARG A 21 41.29 4.25 -8.04
C ARG A 21 41.06 4.10 -6.53
N GLY A 22 41.57 3.03 -5.91
CA GLY A 22 41.38 2.75 -4.49
C GLY A 22 40.10 1.96 -4.21
N ALA A 23 39.73 1.87 -2.92
CA ALA A 23 38.51 1.20 -2.48
C ALA A 23 37.32 2.16 -2.49
N ILE A 24 36.21 1.74 -3.07
CA ILE A 24 34.92 2.43 -2.98
C ILE A 24 34.04 1.64 -2.03
N HIS A 25 33.55 2.30 -0.99
CA HIS A 25 32.59 1.75 -0.02
C HIS A 25 31.20 2.27 -0.34
N LEU A 26 30.28 1.35 -0.64
CA LEU A 26 28.88 1.66 -0.90
C LEU A 26 28.04 0.94 0.15
N GLY A 27 27.73 1.64 1.24
CA GLY A 27 26.77 1.15 2.21
C GLY A 27 25.37 1.14 1.61
N GLN A 28 24.71 -0.01 1.63
CA GLN A 28 23.28 -0.06 1.34
C GLN A 28 22.52 0.50 2.54
N ILE A 29 21.56 1.37 2.30
CA ILE A 29 20.71 1.95 3.33
C ILE A 29 19.27 1.71 2.90
N ARG A 30 18.44 1.22 3.83
CA ARG A 30 16.99 1.07 3.64
C ARG A 30 16.26 1.77 4.77
N ASP A 31 15.06 2.22 4.50
CA ASP A 31 14.18 2.84 5.49
C ASP A 31 13.76 1.84 6.58
N MET A 32 13.04 2.33 7.59
CA MET A 32 12.60 1.52 8.72
C MET A 32 11.60 0.41 8.33
N THR A 33 10.89 0.55 7.20
CA THR A 33 9.97 -0.49 6.70
C THR A 33 10.67 -1.81 6.39
N LYS A 34 12.00 -1.79 6.18
CA LYS A 34 12.82 -3.00 6.03
C LYS A 34 12.64 -3.99 7.19
N ARG A 35 12.42 -3.52 8.43
CA ARG A 35 12.16 -4.40 9.59
C ARG A 35 10.92 -5.25 9.37
N LEU A 36 9.87 -4.66 8.80
CA LEU A 36 8.60 -5.34 8.52
C LEU A 36 8.68 -6.20 7.26
N ALA A 37 9.50 -5.81 6.30
CA ALA A 37 9.72 -6.59 5.07
C ALA A 37 10.43 -7.93 5.31
N ASP A 38 11.20 -8.05 6.40
CA ASP A 38 11.94 -9.27 6.73
C ASP A 38 11.17 -10.25 7.62
N LEU A 39 10.07 -9.79 8.21
CA LEU A 39 9.23 -10.58 9.11
C LEU A 39 8.02 -11.10 8.36
N PHE A 40 7.71 -12.39 8.54
CA PHE A 40 6.64 -13.07 7.83
C PHE A 40 5.54 -13.51 8.77
N ILE A 41 4.30 -13.49 8.26
CA ILE A 41 3.15 -14.03 8.97
C ILE A 41 3.21 -15.56 8.88
N GLU A 42 3.83 -16.17 9.90
CA GLU A 42 3.91 -17.62 10.05
C GLU A 42 2.67 -18.20 10.75
N VAL A 43 2.09 -17.44 11.68
CA VAL A 43 0.94 -17.85 12.49
C VAL A 43 -0.35 -17.31 11.89
N PHE A 44 -1.28 -18.22 11.63
CA PHE A 44 -2.56 -17.96 11.01
C PHE A 44 -3.58 -17.44 12.04
N ASP A 45 -3.80 -16.13 12.07
CA ASP A 45 -4.90 -15.51 12.81
C ASP A 45 -6.05 -15.12 11.87
N HIS A 46 -7.26 -15.10 12.44
CA HIS A 46 -8.48 -14.74 11.73
C HIS A 46 -9.09 -13.51 12.37
N TYR A 47 -9.12 -12.43 11.62
CA TYR A 47 -9.81 -11.21 12.00
C TYR A 47 -11.24 -11.27 11.44
N SER A 48 -12.22 -10.91 12.26
CA SER A 48 -13.64 -10.89 11.88
C SER A 48 -14.32 -9.69 12.50
N ASP A 49 -14.91 -8.85 11.66
CA ASP A 49 -15.59 -7.62 12.06
C ASP A 49 -14.70 -6.66 12.87
N VAL A 50 -13.43 -6.51 12.45
CA VAL A 50 -12.41 -5.67 13.12
C VAL A 50 -12.03 -4.49 12.21
N PRO A 51 -11.85 -3.26 12.73
CA PRO A 51 -11.29 -2.13 11.97
C PRO A 51 -9.92 -2.44 11.37
N ILE A 52 -9.62 -1.89 10.19
CA ILE A 52 -8.32 -2.13 9.55
C ILE A 52 -7.15 -1.63 10.41
N ASP A 53 -7.29 -0.45 11.01
CA ASP A 53 -6.29 0.15 11.88
C ASP A 53 -5.94 -0.76 13.08
N GLU A 54 -6.94 -1.42 13.68
CA GLU A 54 -6.71 -2.40 14.76
C GLU A 54 -5.99 -3.67 14.24
N ILE A 55 -6.29 -4.13 13.02
CA ILE A 55 -5.57 -5.27 12.42
C ILE A 55 -4.12 -4.90 12.17
N VAL A 56 -3.85 -3.71 11.62
CA VAL A 56 -2.49 -3.23 11.39
C VAL A 56 -1.76 -3.05 12.73
N GLU A 57 -2.39 -2.48 13.76
CA GLU A 57 -1.81 -2.36 15.09
C GLU A 57 -1.40 -3.72 15.67
N ASP A 58 -2.25 -4.74 15.55
CA ASP A 58 -1.93 -6.09 16.01
C ASP A 58 -0.73 -6.67 15.24
N LEU A 59 -0.66 -6.50 13.92
CA LEU A 59 0.50 -6.94 13.13
C LEU A 59 1.81 -6.27 13.56
N LEU A 60 1.76 -5.01 14.01
CA LEU A 60 2.93 -4.23 14.42
C LEU A 60 3.37 -4.50 15.86
N THR A 61 2.42 -4.72 16.78
CA THR A 61 2.68 -4.75 18.24
C THR A 61 2.66 -6.15 18.84
N ASN A 62 1.95 -7.10 18.22
CA ASN A 62 1.80 -8.44 18.78
C ASN A 62 3.12 -9.21 18.70
N ALA A 63 3.59 -9.67 19.85
CA ALA A 63 4.86 -10.39 19.99
C ALA A 63 4.94 -11.67 19.13
N ARG A 64 3.79 -12.23 18.69
CA ARG A 64 3.75 -13.39 17.80
C ARG A 64 4.36 -13.13 16.42
N TYR A 65 4.32 -11.89 15.96
CA TYR A 65 4.85 -11.48 14.67
C TYR A 65 6.28 -10.92 14.76
N GLU A 66 6.85 -10.88 15.97
CA GLU A 66 8.21 -10.44 16.27
C GLU A 66 8.55 -8.98 15.90
N ALA A 67 7.63 -8.22 15.29
CA ALA A 67 7.81 -6.80 15.01
C ALA A 67 7.97 -5.98 16.29
N ALA A 68 7.05 -6.22 17.25
CA ALA A 68 7.06 -5.67 18.60
C ALA A 68 7.39 -4.17 18.65
N LEU A 69 6.77 -3.39 17.77
CA LEU A 69 6.92 -1.94 17.73
C LEU A 69 6.26 -1.30 18.96
N ASN A 70 6.85 -0.22 19.46
CA ASN A 70 6.28 0.56 20.54
C ASN A 70 5.33 1.62 19.97
N ALA A 71 4.50 2.21 20.83
CA ALA A 71 3.57 3.27 20.43
C ALA A 71 4.25 4.50 19.79
N ASP A 72 5.53 4.73 20.07
CA ASP A 72 6.31 5.84 19.47
C ASP A 72 6.89 5.49 18.08
N ASP A 73 6.80 4.23 17.65
CA ASP A 73 7.37 3.74 16.38
C ASP A 73 6.32 3.71 15.24
N TYR A 74 5.05 4.02 15.52
CA TYR A 74 3.97 4.00 14.53
C TYR A 74 2.89 5.09 14.76
N SER A 75 2.18 5.44 13.70
CA SER A 75 1.01 6.33 13.73
C SER A 75 -0.09 5.77 12.83
N LEU A 76 -1.22 5.36 13.40
CA LEU A 76 -2.32 4.76 12.65
C LEU A 76 -3.56 5.64 12.73
N ASP A 77 -3.96 6.23 11.61
CA ASP A 77 -5.22 6.97 11.54
C ASP A 77 -6.42 6.01 11.53
N ALA A 78 -7.50 6.41 12.18
CA ALA A 78 -8.71 5.60 12.25
C ALA A 78 -9.40 5.54 10.87
N THR A 79 -9.43 4.35 10.27
CA THR A 79 -9.96 4.15 8.90
C THR A 79 -11.48 4.19 8.85
N ALA A 80 -12.15 3.94 9.99
CA ALA A 80 -13.59 3.69 10.11
C ALA A 80 -14.12 2.53 9.24
N PHE A 81 -13.24 1.75 8.60
CA PHE A 81 -13.58 0.63 7.76
C PHE A 81 -13.43 -0.67 8.54
N ILE A 82 -14.54 -1.36 8.76
CA ILE A 82 -14.57 -2.64 9.47
C ILE A 82 -14.38 -3.76 8.46
N MET A 83 -13.31 -4.53 8.64
CA MET A 83 -12.98 -5.69 7.84
C MET A 83 -13.85 -6.89 8.24
N PRO A 84 -14.76 -7.39 7.37
CA PRO A 84 -15.69 -8.46 7.74
C PRO A 84 -14.97 -9.79 8.02
N LYS A 85 -13.94 -10.09 7.22
CA LYS A 85 -13.05 -11.23 7.44
C LYS A 85 -11.73 -10.97 6.73
N TRP A 86 -10.62 -11.09 7.45
CA TRP A 86 -9.30 -11.05 6.85
C TRP A 86 -8.37 -12.08 7.49
N THR A 87 -7.49 -12.62 6.66
CA THR A 87 -6.47 -13.58 7.03
C THR A 87 -5.42 -13.60 5.93
N GLU A 88 -4.17 -13.80 6.31
CA GLU A 88 -3.04 -13.81 5.38
C GLU A 88 -2.01 -14.83 5.87
N GLN A 89 -1.26 -15.44 4.95
CA GLN A 89 -0.21 -16.39 5.28
C GLN A 89 0.95 -16.27 4.29
N ASN A 90 2.19 -16.38 4.80
CA ASN A 90 3.42 -16.28 3.99
C ASN A 90 3.61 -14.92 3.29
N ALA A 91 2.92 -13.87 3.72
CA ALA A 91 3.22 -12.50 3.35
C ALA A 91 4.16 -11.87 4.38
N SER A 92 4.98 -10.90 3.95
CA SER A 92 5.71 -10.06 4.90
C SER A 92 4.73 -9.17 5.67
N LEU A 93 5.11 -8.72 6.87
CA LEU A 93 4.27 -7.79 7.63
C LEU A 93 4.06 -6.48 6.87
N LEU A 94 5.08 -6.03 6.14
CA LEU A 94 4.99 -4.85 5.28
C LEU A 94 3.95 -5.05 4.17
N ASP A 95 3.99 -6.18 3.47
CA ASP A 95 3.04 -6.46 2.39
C ASP A 95 1.61 -6.59 2.91
N ALA A 96 1.42 -7.23 4.06
CA ALA A 96 0.12 -7.37 4.70
C ALA A 96 -0.48 -6.01 5.10
N ALA A 97 0.29 -5.16 5.78
CA ALA A 97 -0.13 -3.80 6.14
C ALA A 97 -0.41 -2.94 4.90
N ALA A 98 0.45 -2.99 3.89
CA ALA A 98 0.26 -2.27 2.63
C ALA A 98 -0.96 -2.76 1.85
N GLN A 99 -1.27 -4.06 1.89
CA GLN A 99 -2.45 -4.63 1.27
C GLN A 99 -3.72 -4.15 1.98
N LEU A 100 -3.74 -4.15 3.31
CA LEU A 100 -4.85 -3.61 4.11
C LEU A 100 -5.08 -2.12 3.85
N ALA A 101 -4.02 -1.30 3.81
CA ALA A 101 -4.12 0.11 3.48
C ALA A 101 -4.73 0.34 2.09
N LYS A 102 -4.25 -0.42 1.08
CA LYS A 102 -4.78 -0.33 -0.30
C LYS A 102 -6.26 -0.70 -0.40
N MET A 103 -6.78 -1.57 0.47
CA MET A 103 -8.20 -1.93 0.44
C MET A 103 -9.12 -0.74 0.77
N VAL A 104 -8.62 0.25 1.50
CA VAL A 104 -9.35 1.50 1.81
C VAL A 104 -8.85 2.72 1.04
N GLY A 105 -7.95 2.50 0.06
CA GLY A 105 -7.38 3.59 -0.74
C GLY A 105 -6.34 4.43 0.01
N TRP A 106 -5.81 3.93 1.12
CA TRP A 106 -4.80 4.59 1.95
C TRP A 106 -3.40 4.07 1.67
N VAL A 107 -2.39 4.68 2.31
CA VAL A 107 -0.98 4.28 2.20
C VAL A 107 -0.43 3.89 3.56
N PHE A 108 0.48 2.92 3.54
CA PHE A 108 1.31 2.53 4.67
C PHE A 108 2.78 2.69 4.29
N GLU A 109 3.49 3.58 4.95
CA GLU A 109 4.90 3.92 4.68
C GLU A 109 5.63 4.40 5.93
N ALA A 110 6.96 4.51 5.89
CA ALA A 110 7.73 5.14 6.96
C ALA A 110 8.06 6.59 6.59
N ASP A 111 7.88 7.51 7.56
CA ASP A 111 8.23 8.91 7.37
C ASP A 111 9.74 9.18 7.49
N ASP A 112 10.15 10.44 7.35
CA ASP A 112 11.55 10.88 7.46
C ASP A 112 12.18 10.55 8.83
N ASP A 113 11.37 10.46 9.89
CA ASP A 113 11.76 10.12 11.25
C ASP A 113 11.73 8.60 11.49
N GLY A 114 11.29 7.81 10.51
CA GLY A 114 11.25 6.35 10.54
C GLY A 114 10.01 5.78 11.21
N ILE A 115 8.99 6.60 11.48
CA ILE A 115 7.72 6.20 12.07
C ILE A 115 6.86 5.57 10.98
N CYS A 116 6.34 4.36 11.23
CA CYS A 116 5.45 3.69 10.28
C CYS A 116 4.04 4.30 10.38
N ALA A 117 3.58 4.93 9.31
CA ALA A 117 2.31 5.64 9.25
C ALA A 117 1.29 4.92 8.37
N LEU A 118 0.05 4.80 8.85
CA LEU A 118 -1.14 4.47 8.06
C LEU A 118 -2.00 5.72 7.96
N HIS A 119 -2.12 6.29 6.77
CA HIS A 119 -2.84 7.55 6.57
C HIS A 119 -3.53 7.62 5.19
N ASP A 120 -4.52 8.50 5.09
CA ASP A 120 -5.15 8.83 3.81
C ASP A 120 -4.17 9.61 2.92
N LEU A 121 -4.23 9.36 1.62
CA LEU A 121 -3.64 10.27 0.66
C LEU A 121 -4.60 11.44 0.55
N GLU A 122 -4.26 12.55 1.17
CA GLU A 122 -5.11 13.75 1.23
C GLU A 122 -5.23 14.43 -0.16
N TRP A 123 -5.92 13.78 -1.10
CA TRP A 123 -6.00 14.19 -2.52
C TRP A 123 -6.66 15.55 -2.71
N THR A 124 -7.45 15.99 -1.73
CA THR A 124 -8.25 17.23 -1.80
C THR A 124 -7.49 18.46 -1.30
N THR A 125 -6.41 18.28 -0.55
CA THR A 125 -5.58 19.35 0.05
C THR A 125 -4.18 19.42 -0.54
N GLN A 126 -3.80 18.49 -1.42
CA GLN A 126 -2.56 18.57 -2.21
C GLN A 126 -2.58 19.78 -3.16
N THR A 127 -2.35 20.96 -2.60
CA THR A 127 -1.85 22.11 -3.36
C THR A 127 -0.38 21.86 -3.61
N GLY A 128 0.05 21.89 -4.87
CA GLY A 128 1.48 21.84 -5.16
C GLY A 128 2.19 22.94 -4.39
N GLU A 129 3.02 22.57 -3.41
CA GLU A 129 3.81 23.52 -2.61
C GLU A 129 4.74 24.34 -3.51
N GLU A 130 5.20 23.70 -4.59
CA GLU A 130 6.09 24.28 -5.59
C GLU A 130 5.61 23.97 -7.01
N THR A 131 5.85 24.91 -7.92
CA THR A 131 5.58 24.74 -9.35
C THR A 131 6.90 24.72 -10.10
N TYR A 132 7.20 23.59 -10.75
CA TYR A 132 8.40 23.41 -11.55
C TYR A 132 8.09 23.61 -13.04
N LEU A 133 8.82 24.52 -13.69
CA LEU A 133 8.69 24.78 -15.12
C LEU A 133 9.70 23.96 -15.93
N ALA A 134 9.24 23.34 -17.01
CA ALA A 134 10.01 22.39 -17.81
C ALA A 134 11.27 22.97 -18.46
N ASP A 135 11.28 24.26 -18.75
CA ASP A 135 12.35 25.01 -19.42
C ASP A 135 13.25 25.79 -18.45
N ARG A 136 12.92 25.78 -17.16
CA ARG A 136 13.64 26.56 -16.14
C ARG A 136 14.15 25.72 -14.98
N ASP A 137 13.30 24.87 -14.43
CA ASP A 137 13.53 24.20 -13.14
C ASP A 137 13.86 22.71 -13.32
N LEU A 138 13.43 22.10 -14.43
CA LEU A 138 13.64 20.68 -14.71
C LEU A 138 14.85 20.43 -15.61
N LEU A 139 15.78 19.59 -15.17
CA LEU A 139 16.91 19.12 -16.00
C LEU A 139 16.49 18.08 -17.05
N GLY A 140 15.32 17.45 -16.87
CA GLY A 140 14.76 16.50 -17.83
C GLY A 140 13.42 15.94 -17.35
N TRP A 141 12.56 15.56 -18.30
CA TRP A 141 11.28 14.91 -18.06
C TRP A 141 11.08 13.77 -19.07
N ALA A 142 10.82 12.56 -18.56
CA ALA A 142 10.41 11.41 -19.35
C ALA A 142 8.96 11.00 -18.99
N PRO A 143 7.93 11.45 -19.72
CA PRO A 143 6.56 11.01 -19.47
C PRO A 143 6.40 9.54 -19.86
N SER A 144 5.86 8.73 -18.93
CA SER A 144 5.45 7.35 -19.19
C SER A 144 3.94 7.24 -19.13
N VAL A 145 3.32 6.87 -20.25
CA VAL A 145 1.89 6.57 -20.31
C VAL A 145 1.74 5.09 -20.60
N SER A 146 1.25 4.33 -19.63
CA SER A 146 0.98 2.89 -19.79
C SER A 146 -0.51 2.62 -19.74
N GLY A 147 -1.05 2.10 -20.85
CA GLY A 147 -2.42 1.57 -20.90
C GLY A 147 -2.53 0.10 -20.46
N ILE A 148 -1.43 -0.53 -20.01
CA ILE A 148 -1.38 -1.97 -19.71
C ILE A 148 -2.35 -2.33 -18.57
N ASN A 149 -2.41 -1.48 -17.55
CA ASN A 149 -3.27 -1.68 -16.37
C ASN A 149 -4.60 -0.93 -16.44
N LEU A 150 -4.91 -0.28 -17.57
CA LEU A 150 -6.19 0.40 -17.74
C LEU A 150 -7.33 -0.63 -17.73
N ARG A 151 -8.25 -0.48 -16.77
CA ARG A 151 -9.50 -1.24 -16.65
C ARG A 151 -10.63 -0.21 -16.60
N ASN A 152 -11.44 -0.18 -17.66
CA ASN A 152 -12.52 0.80 -17.82
C ASN A 152 -13.91 0.15 -17.71
N ARG A 153 -13.93 -1.13 -17.32
CA ARG A 153 -15.12 -1.90 -17.02
C ARG A 153 -14.80 -2.86 -15.89
N ILE A 154 -15.31 -2.61 -14.69
CA ILE A 154 -15.06 -3.44 -13.50
C ILE A 154 -16.37 -4.16 -13.16
N ALA A 155 -16.33 -5.48 -13.09
CA ALA A 155 -17.44 -6.30 -12.65
C ALA A 155 -17.11 -6.97 -11.32
N VAL A 156 -17.81 -6.63 -10.26
CA VAL A 156 -17.72 -7.30 -8.96
C VAL A 156 -18.78 -8.38 -8.90
N ARG A 157 -18.36 -9.62 -8.67
CA ARG A 157 -19.21 -10.79 -8.54
C ARG A 157 -19.02 -11.42 -7.16
N SER A 158 -20.13 -11.72 -6.50
CA SER A 158 -20.14 -12.51 -5.27
C SER A 158 -21.12 -13.68 -5.40
N ARG A 159 -20.72 -14.82 -4.86
CA ARG A 159 -21.56 -16.02 -4.75
C ARG A 159 -21.59 -16.45 -3.29
N ASP A 160 -22.69 -16.14 -2.61
CA ASP A 160 -23.01 -16.74 -1.31
C ASP A 160 -23.59 -18.14 -1.54
N ALA A 161 -23.22 -19.10 -0.69
CA ALA A 161 -23.77 -20.46 -0.67
C ALA A 161 -25.27 -20.49 -0.32
N ARG A 162 -25.87 -19.37 0.12
CA ARG A 162 -27.26 -19.32 0.62
C ARG A 162 -28.24 -18.43 -0.14
N SER A 163 -27.83 -17.51 -1.04
CA SER A 163 -28.77 -16.78 -1.94
C SER A 163 -28.08 -15.83 -2.93
N ARG A 164 -28.79 -15.63 -4.07
CA ARG A 164 -28.66 -14.63 -5.16
C ARG A 164 -27.25 -14.12 -5.49
N ASP A 165 -26.78 -14.47 -6.70
CA ASP A 165 -25.58 -13.88 -7.30
C ASP A 165 -25.68 -12.33 -7.28
N ILE A 166 -24.76 -11.68 -6.57
CA ILE A 166 -24.60 -10.23 -6.63
C ILE A 166 -23.59 -9.94 -7.73
N SER A 167 -24.03 -9.21 -8.76
CA SER A 167 -23.15 -8.72 -9.83
C SER A 167 -23.35 -7.21 -9.97
N VAL A 168 -22.30 -6.45 -9.73
CA VAL A 168 -22.26 -5.01 -9.98
C VAL A 168 -21.22 -4.74 -11.07
N THR A 169 -21.58 -3.92 -12.05
CA THR A 169 -20.65 -3.46 -13.08
C THR A 169 -20.55 -1.94 -13.01
N VAL A 170 -19.33 -1.43 -12.92
CA VAL A 170 -18.99 0.00 -13.04
C VAL A 170 -18.21 0.18 -14.33
N GLU A 171 -18.58 1.19 -15.11
CA GLU A 171 -18.05 1.47 -16.44
C GLU A 171 -17.63 2.94 -16.52
N ASP A 172 -16.51 3.21 -17.20
CA ASP A 172 -16.09 4.54 -17.61
C ASP A 172 -16.35 4.69 -19.12
N PRO A 173 -17.45 5.35 -19.53
CA PRO A 173 -17.84 5.46 -20.92
C PRO A 173 -16.82 6.19 -21.79
N GLU A 174 -16.15 7.22 -21.25
CA GLU A 174 -15.18 8.02 -21.98
C GLU A 174 -13.91 7.21 -22.26
N SER A 175 -13.44 6.48 -21.25
CA SER A 175 -12.30 5.58 -21.40
C SER A 175 -12.63 4.37 -22.29
N ILE A 176 -13.85 3.83 -22.25
CA ILE A 176 -14.30 2.79 -23.18
C ILE A 176 -14.32 3.31 -24.62
N ALA A 177 -14.84 4.52 -24.85
CA ALA A 177 -14.87 5.13 -26.18
C ALA A 177 -13.46 5.33 -26.74
N ARG A 178 -12.48 5.68 -25.89
CA ARG A 178 -11.10 5.96 -26.30
C ARG A 178 -10.22 4.72 -26.45
N TYR A 179 -10.39 3.71 -25.59
CA TYR A 179 -9.46 2.57 -25.46
C TYR A 179 -10.08 1.19 -25.69
N GLY A 180 -11.39 1.14 -25.97
CA GLY A 180 -12.17 -0.08 -26.08
C GLY A 180 -12.50 -0.71 -24.72
N PRO A 181 -13.47 -1.63 -24.64
CA PRO A 181 -13.88 -2.25 -23.37
C PRO A 181 -12.79 -3.19 -22.84
N ARG A 182 -12.32 -2.95 -21.61
CA ARG A 182 -11.31 -3.75 -20.91
C ARG A 182 -11.86 -4.17 -19.55
N LEU A 183 -12.38 -5.41 -19.53
CA LEU A 183 -13.04 -5.99 -18.37
C LEU A 183 -12.02 -6.42 -17.30
N PHE A 184 -12.26 -5.99 -16.08
CA PHE A 184 -11.71 -6.57 -14.87
C PHE A 184 -12.84 -7.21 -14.07
N THR A 185 -12.66 -8.45 -13.62
CA THR A 185 -13.66 -9.12 -12.78
C THR A 185 -13.08 -9.38 -11.41
N ILE A 186 -13.72 -8.84 -10.39
CA ILE A 186 -13.38 -9.09 -8.99
C ILE A 186 -14.34 -10.16 -8.49
N PHE A 187 -13.80 -11.26 -7.99
CA PHE A 187 -14.57 -12.29 -7.31
C PHE A 187 -14.34 -12.14 -5.82
N GLU A 188 -15.34 -11.63 -5.10
CA GLU A 188 -15.22 -11.39 -3.67
C GLU A 188 -16.31 -12.19 -2.92
N PRO A 189 -15.97 -13.29 -2.23
CA PRO A 189 -16.93 -14.13 -1.53
C PRO A 189 -17.56 -13.47 -0.29
N THR A 190 -16.90 -12.47 0.31
CA THR A 190 -17.38 -11.78 1.52
C THR A 190 -18.41 -10.69 1.23
N MET A 191 -18.61 -10.38 -0.06
CA MET A 191 -19.47 -9.32 -0.54
C MET A 191 -20.97 -9.64 -0.40
N ARG A 192 -21.60 -9.12 0.66
CA ARG A 192 -23.01 -9.40 0.99
C ARG A 192 -24.03 -8.37 0.47
N SER A 193 -23.60 -7.24 -0.09
CA SER A 193 -24.52 -6.16 -0.50
C SER A 193 -24.08 -5.44 -1.79
N ALA A 194 -25.03 -4.89 -2.55
CA ALA A 194 -24.71 -4.11 -3.75
C ALA A 194 -23.96 -2.77 -3.49
N PRO A 195 -24.23 -2.04 -2.39
CA PRO A 195 -23.45 -0.83 -2.05
C PRO A 195 -21.97 -1.09 -1.82
N LEU A 196 -21.63 -2.13 -1.04
CA LEU A 196 -20.24 -2.54 -0.81
C LEU A 196 -19.56 -2.95 -2.15
N ALA A 197 -20.31 -3.54 -3.08
CA ALA A 197 -19.78 -3.99 -4.37
C ALA A 197 -19.55 -2.82 -5.33
N ARG A 198 -20.29 -1.72 -5.16
CA ARG A 198 -20.02 -0.46 -5.84
C ARG A 198 -18.82 0.26 -5.23
N GLN A 199 -18.67 0.23 -3.91
CA GLN A 199 -17.49 0.80 -3.25
C GLN A 199 -16.21 0.10 -3.68
N LEU A 200 -16.23 -1.24 -3.82
CA LEU A 200 -15.08 -2.00 -4.32
C LEU A 200 -14.77 -1.78 -5.81
N ALA A 201 -15.75 -1.29 -6.58
CA ALA A 201 -15.63 -1.07 -8.02
C ALA A 201 -15.33 0.39 -8.40
N ASN A 202 -15.41 1.31 -7.45
CA ASN A 202 -15.08 2.73 -7.58
C ASN A 202 -13.65 2.99 -7.10
#